data_AF-A0A923PY81-F1
#
_entry.id   AF-A0A923PY81-F1
#
_cell.length_a   1.000
_cell.length_b   1.000
_cell.length_c   1.000
_cell.angle_alpha   90.00
_cell.angle_beta   90.00
_cell.angle_gamma   90.00
#
_symmetry.space_group_name_H-M   'P 1'
#
loop_
_entity.id
_entity.type
_entity.pdbx_description
1 polymer ?
#
loop_
_entity_poly.entity_id
_entity_poly.type
_entity_poly.pdbx_seq_one_letter_code
_entity_poly.pdbx_strand_id
1 'polypeptide(L)'
;MCPASLEMWSESPTPLHRTRWHAACIEPRMTPLRRLATAATLFVLALATTARAETPGTAIIYDAPWAPGDASRSGAAEFTVLLSVAQLRHQHSRAGIVAVGTNNGLLQPATEDALTRAALMGVAVVRLAGSAKPPALPDDLFIEAASQPALIVEKLLADCLTRFGPPPAAADPAKPTPGETAAIRRMISRYQLAFDAAHALLHAPNVALAMGPRDDLED
;
A
#
# COMPACT_ATOMS: atom_id res chain seq x y z
N MET A 1 -45.02 -12.30 -19.34
CA MET A 1 -45.49 -13.65 -19.70
C MET A 1 -44.51 -14.23 -20.71
N CYS A 2 -43.64 -15.12 -20.26
CA CYS A 2 -42.93 -16.19 -20.96
C CYS A 2 -42.33 -17.07 -19.85
N PRO A 3 -42.71 -18.36 -19.74
CA PRO A 3 -42.24 -19.26 -18.68
C PRO A 3 -41.13 -20.21 -19.16
N ALA A 4 -40.60 -20.99 -18.22
CA ALA A 4 -39.69 -22.14 -18.38
C ALA A 4 -38.21 -21.78 -18.65
N SER A 5 -37.21 -22.40 -18.03
CA SER A 5 -37.11 -23.83 -17.70
C SER A 5 -36.32 -24.12 -16.42
N LEU A 6 -36.83 -25.10 -15.67
CA LEU A 6 -36.10 -25.94 -14.72
C LEU A 6 -35.16 -26.88 -15.50
N GLU A 7 -33.89 -26.95 -15.08
CA GLU A 7 -33.05 -28.17 -15.08
C GLU A 7 -32.12 -28.02 -13.87
N MET A 8 -32.42 -28.55 -12.68
CA MET A 8 -32.37 -29.97 -12.31
C MET A 8 -31.05 -30.66 -12.68
N TRP A 9 -29.99 -30.34 -11.94
CA TRP A 9 -28.81 -31.19 -11.83
C TRP A 9 -28.72 -31.73 -10.41
N SER A 10 -29.23 -32.95 -10.30
CA SER A 10 -29.10 -33.89 -9.21
C SER A 10 -27.96 -34.83 -9.59
N GLU A 11 -26.88 -34.88 -8.81
CA GLU A 11 -25.98 -36.03 -8.67
C GLU A 11 -25.01 -35.77 -7.50
N SER A 12 -25.32 -36.28 -6.30
CA SER A 12 -24.87 -37.57 -5.75
C SER A 12 -23.48 -37.52 -5.09
N PRO A 13 -23.38 -37.71 -3.77
CA PRO A 13 -22.12 -37.77 -3.04
C PRO A 13 -21.46 -39.16 -3.19
N THR A 14 -20.19 -39.19 -3.58
CA THR A 14 -19.37 -40.41 -3.58
C THR A 14 -18.69 -40.59 -2.22
N PRO A 15 -18.94 -41.70 -1.49
CA PRO A 15 -18.23 -42.05 -0.27
C PRO A 15 -17.29 -43.23 -0.55
N LEU A 16 -15.99 -43.01 -0.72
CA LEU A 16 -15.07 -44.15 -0.85
C LEU A 16 -13.73 -43.97 -0.14
N HIS A 17 -13.47 -44.99 0.68
CA HIS A 17 -12.18 -45.51 1.12
C HIS A 17 -11.41 -44.76 2.21
N ARG A 18 -11.92 -44.96 3.43
CA ARG A 18 -11.14 -45.04 4.67
C ARG A 18 -10.19 -46.25 4.60
N THR A 19 -9.04 -46.12 3.92
CA THR A 19 -7.94 -47.09 4.04
C THR A 19 -7.31 -46.96 5.42
N ARG A 20 -7.64 -47.94 6.26
CA ARG A 20 -7.06 -48.18 7.58
C ARG A 20 -5.65 -48.72 7.38
N TRP A 21 -4.67 -47.82 7.28
CA TRP A 21 -3.26 -48.20 7.27
C TRP A 21 -2.89 -48.65 8.69
N HIS A 22 -2.71 -49.96 8.85
CA HIS A 22 -1.99 -50.53 9.98
C HIS A 22 -0.52 -50.13 9.85
N ALA A 23 -0.17 -48.99 10.45
CA ALA A 23 1.21 -48.63 10.67
C ALA A 23 1.81 -49.65 11.65
N ALA A 24 2.61 -50.57 11.11
CA ALA A 24 3.48 -51.41 11.89
C ALA A 24 4.40 -50.49 12.72
N CYS A 25 4.25 -50.55 14.04
CA CYS A 25 5.15 -49.94 15.00
C CYS A 25 6.54 -50.57 14.87
N ILE A 26 7.36 -50.02 13.99
CA ILE A 26 8.80 -50.18 14.06
C ILE A 26 9.27 -49.05 14.98
N GLU A 27 9.57 -49.38 16.24
CA GLU A 27 10.27 -48.49 17.16
C GLU A 27 11.76 -48.50 16.80
N PRO A 28 12.31 -47.45 16.15
CA PRO A 28 13.75 -47.29 16.12
C PRO A 28 14.19 -46.92 17.55
N ARG A 29 14.90 -47.84 18.21
CA ARG A 29 15.74 -47.55 19.39
C ARG A 29 16.81 -46.54 18.97
N MET A 30 16.42 -45.28 18.88
CA MET A 30 17.32 -44.16 18.66
C MET A 30 18.04 -43.86 19.97
N THR A 31 19.36 -44.06 19.94
CA THR A 31 20.29 -43.66 20.98
C THR A 31 20.14 -42.16 21.30
N PRO A 32 20.15 -41.77 22.59
CA PRO A 32 19.84 -40.40 23.03
C PRO A 32 20.79 -39.32 22.48
N LEU A 33 22.00 -39.71 22.05
CA LEU A 33 22.98 -38.79 21.44
C LEU A 33 22.62 -38.32 20.02
N ARG A 34 21.83 -39.09 19.24
CA ARG A 34 21.45 -38.70 17.87
C ARG A 34 20.27 -37.72 17.80
N ARG A 35 19.44 -37.65 18.84
CA ARG A 35 18.28 -36.74 18.92
C ARG A 35 18.68 -35.28 19.20
N LEU A 36 19.79 -35.05 19.89
CA LEU A 36 20.31 -33.70 20.14
C LEU A 36 20.92 -33.07 18.88
N ALA A 37 21.60 -33.87 18.05
CA ALA A 37 22.23 -33.37 16.83
C ALA A 37 21.22 -32.91 15.77
N THR A 38 20.08 -33.60 15.64
CA THR A 38 19.01 -33.27 14.67
C THR A 38 18.12 -32.10 15.13
N ALA A 39 17.86 -31.99 16.43
CA ALA A 39 17.14 -30.84 16.98
C ALA A 39 17.93 -29.52 16.80
N ALA A 40 19.26 -29.57 16.96
CA ALA A 40 20.13 -28.41 16.76
C ALA A 40 20.17 -27.95 15.29
N THR A 41 20.14 -28.89 14.32
CA THR A 41 20.15 -28.52 12.89
C THR A 41 18.82 -27.92 12.43
N LEU A 42 17.68 -28.39 12.94
CA LEU A 42 16.37 -27.80 12.65
C LEU A 42 16.22 -26.40 13.28
N PHE A 43 16.81 -26.16 14.45
CA PHE A 43 16.79 -24.84 15.09
C PHE A 43 17.62 -23.81 14.31
N VAL A 44 18.78 -24.21 13.75
CA VAL A 44 19.61 -23.34 12.91
C VAL A 44 18.95 -23.05 11.55
N LEU A 45 18.20 -23.99 10.97
CA LEU A 45 17.45 -23.75 9.74
C LEU A 45 16.22 -22.84 9.96
N ALA A 46 15.59 -22.90 11.14
CA ALA A 46 14.47 -22.04 11.53
C ALA A 46 14.88 -20.58 11.82
N LEU A 47 16.15 -20.34 12.19
CA LEU A 47 16.69 -18.99 12.39
C LEU A 47 17.11 -18.30 11.07
N ALA A 48 17.18 -19.06 9.97
CA ALA A 48 17.60 -18.56 8.65
C ALA A 48 16.42 -18.15 7.74
N THR A 49 15.17 -18.14 8.24
CA THR A 49 14.13 -17.30 7.63
C THR A 49 14.43 -15.85 7.97
N THR A 50 15.47 -15.31 7.34
CA THR A 50 15.60 -13.87 7.18
C THR A 50 14.30 -13.43 6.52
N ALA A 51 13.50 -12.65 7.26
CA ALA A 51 12.39 -11.93 6.66
C ALA A 51 12.99 -11.15 5.51
N ARG A 52 12.77 -11.63 4.27
CA ARG A 52 13.17 -10.91 3.08
C ARG A 52 12.54 -9.55 3.26
N ALA A 53 13.36 -8.50 3.33
CA ALA A 53 12.86 -7.13 3.42
C ALA A 53 12.04 -6.91 2.16
N GLU A 54 10.73 -7.10 2.28
CA GLU A 54 9.82 -7.03 1.15
C GLU A 54 9.79 -5.57 0.73
N THR A 55 10.32 -5.31 -0.47
CA THR A 55 10.36 -3.96 -1.00
C THR A 55 8.93 -3.52 -1.27
N PRO A 56 8.47 -2.41 -0.67
CA PRO A 56 7.14 -1.89 -0.96
C PRO A 56 7.04 -1.56 -2.46
N GLY A 57 5.93 -1.94 -3.07
CA GLY A 57 5.62 -1.59 -4.44
C GLY A 57 4.97 -0.21 -4.48
N THR A 58 5.55 0.70 -5.25
CA THR A 58 4.97 2.02 -5.51
C THR A 58 4.77 2.22 -6.99
N ALA A 59 3.80 3.05 -7.37
CA ALA A 59 3.62 3.50 -8.74
C ALA A 59 3.22 4.98 -8.77
N ILE A 60 3.67 5.69 -9.80
CA ILE A 60 3.23 7.05 -10.09
C ILE A 60 2.17 6.99 -11.17
N ILE A 61 1.01 7.61 -10.90
CA ILE A 61 -0.09 7.74 -11.86
C ILE A 61 -0.25 9.22 -12.17
N TYR A 62 -0.22 9.54 -13.47
CA TYR A 62 -0.53 10.88 -13.96
C TYR A 62 -1.99 10.91 -14.36
N ASP A 63 -2.71 11.90 -13.85
CA ASP A 63 -4.10 12.11 -14.24
C ASP A 63 -4.20 12.51 -15.70
N ALA A 64 -5.29 12.12 -16.35
CA ALA A 64 -5.51 12.46 -17.75
C ALA A 64 -5.85 13.95 -17.88
N PRO A 65 -5.40 14.64 -18.94
CA PRO A 65 -5.85 16.00 -19.22
C PRO A 65 -7.37 16.03 -19.38
N TRP A 66 -8.03 17.01 -18.75
CA TRP A 66 -9.47 17.20 -18.90
C TRP A 66 -9.81 17.60 -20.34
N ALA A 67 -10.82 16.94 -20.92
CA ALA A 67 -11.37 17.26 -22.23
C ALA A 67 -12.91 17.26 -22.16
N PRO A 68 -13.60 18.33 -22.56
CA PRO A 68 -15.05 18.38 -22.53
C PRO A 68 -15.65 17.39 -23.53
N GLY A 69 -16.66 16.63 -23.10
CA GLY A 69 -17.42 15.71 -23.96
C GLY A 69 -16.85 14.29 -24.10
N ASP A 70 -15.74 13.96 -23.44
CA ASP A 70 -15.14 12.62 -23.51
C ASP A 70 -15.44 11.79 -22.26
N ALA A 71 -16.72 11.43 -22.06
CA ALA A 71 -17.14 10.56 -20.95
C ALA A 71 -16.44 9.18 -20.98
N SER A 72 -16.07 8.71 -22.17
CA SER A 72 -15.31 7.48 -22.39
C SER A 72 -13.92 7.51 -21.72
N ARG A 73 -13.24 8.66 -21.66
CA ARG A 73 -11.96 8.79 -20.93
C ARG A 73 -12.09 8.67 -19.42
N SER A 74 -13.25 9.01 -18.86
CA SER A 74 -13.49 8.92 -17.42
C SER A 74 -13.35 7.48 -16.93
N GLY A 75 -13.95 6.52 -17.64
CA GLY A 75 -13.80 5.09 -17.32
C GLY A 75 -12.38 4.55 -17.55
N ALA A 76 -11.64 5.10 -18.53
CA ALA A 76 -10.26 4.70 -18.78
C ALA A 76 -9.30 5.13 -17.64
N ALA A 77 -9.51 6.31 -17.07
CA ALA A 77 -8.73 6.78 -15.93
C ALA A 77 -8.97 5.91 -14.68
N GLU A 78 -10.25 5.64 -14.36
CA GLU A 78 -10.62 4.73 -13.28
C GLU A 78 -10.01 3.33 -13.47
N PHE A 79 -10.16 2.77 -14.67
CA PHE A 79 -9.61 1.44 -15.01
C PHE A 79 -8.10 1.39 -14.84
N THR A 80 -7.38 2.44 -15.25
CA THR A 80 -5.92 2.53 -15.11
C THR A 80 -5.51 2.47 -13.64
N VAL A 81 -6.17 3.23 -12.77
CA VAL A 81 -5.90 3.20 -11.32
C VAL A 81 -6.16 1.81 -10.74
N LEU A 82 -7.32 1.22 -11.04
CA LEU A 82 -7.69 -0.09 -10.48
C LEU A 82 -6.78 -1.22 -11.00
N LEU A 83 -6.36 -1.17 -12.27
CA LEU A 83 -5.42 -2.12 -12.83
C LEU A 83 -4.05 -2.01 -12.16
N SER A 84 -3.53 -0.79 -11.96
CA SER A 84 -2.28 -0.56 -11.23
C SER A 84 -2.35 -1.07 -9.79
N VAL A 85 -3.47 -0.82 -9.09
CA VAL A 85 -3.70 -1.35 -7.73
C VAL A 85 -3.66 -2.88 -7.73
N ALA A 86 -4.35 -3.52 -8.66
CA ALA A 86 -4.39 -4.97 -8.75
C ALA A 86 -3.00 -5.57 -9.01
N GLN A 87 -2.22 -4.96 -9.92
CA GLN A 87 -0.84 -5.37 -10.21
C GLN A 87 0.07 -5.21 -8.99
N LEU A 88 0.05 -4.04 -8.34
CA LEU A 88 0.87 -3.77 -7.15
C LEU A 88 0.56 -4.74 -6.01
N ARG A 89 -0.71 -4.97 -5.71
CA ARG A 89 -1.13 -5.88 -4.63
C ARG A 89 -0.86 -7.35 -4.92
N HIS A 90 -0.78 -7.72 -6.20
CA HIS A 90 -0.39 -9.06 -6.60
C HIS A 90 1.11 -9.31 -6.37
N GLN A 91 1.93 -8.28 -6.57
CA GLN A 91 3.40 -8.39 -6.52
C GLN A 91 4.00 -8.03 -5.15
N HIS A 92 3.30 -7.21 -4.36
CA HIS A 92 3.82 -6.64 -3.11
C HIS A 92 2.77 -6.70 -2.00
N SER A 93 3.17 -7.12 -0.79
CA SER A 93 2.31 -7.05 0.40
C SER A 93 2.05 -5.61 0.88
N ARG A 94 2.88 -4.65 0.45
CA ARG A 94 2.79 -3.23 0.77
C ARG A 94 2.75 -2.44 -0.52
N ALA A 95 1.62 -1.80 -0.81
CA ALA A 95 1.40 -1.06 -2.04
C ALA A 95 1.14 0.42 -1.75
N GLY A 96 1.69 1.29 -2.60
CA GLY A 96 1.44 2.72 -2.57
C GLY A 96 1.28 3.32 -3.97
N ILE A 97 0.51 4.40 -4.08
CA ILE A 97 0.31 5.15 -5.32
C ILE A 97 0.60 6.63 -5.06
N VAL A 98 1.33 7.25 -5.98
CA VAL A 98 1.48 8.70 -6.07
C VAL A 98 0.66 9.19 -7.25
N ALA A 99 -0.41 9.93 -6.97
CA ALA A 99 -1.27 10.52 -7.97
C ALA A 99 -0.84 11.97 -8.26
N VAL A 100 -0.56 12.26 -9.52
CA VAL A 100 -0.17 13.59 -9.99
C VAL A 100 -1.34 14.19 -10.75
N GLY A 101 -1.99 15.19 -10.14
CA GLY A 101 -3.13 15.87 -10.73
C GLY A 101 -2.76 16.82 -11.88
N THR A 102 -3.72 17.05 -12.78
CA THR A 102 -3.64 18.06 -13.84
C THR A 102 -4.37 19.33 -13.38
N ASN A 103 -3.82 20.52 -13.63
CA ASN A 103 -4.32 21.81 -13.09
C ASN A 103 -4.10 21.99 -11.57
N ASN A 104 -2.90 22.42 -11.18
CA ASN A 104 -2.55 22.70 -9.79
C ASN A 104 -2.68 21.50 -8.83
N GLY A 105 -2.60 20.27 -9.35
CA GLY A 105 -2.68 19.04 -8.57
C GLY A 105 -4.11 18.54 -8.32
N LEU A 106 -5.10 19.10 -9.00
CA LEU A 106 -6.47 18.56 -8.98
C LEU A 106 -6.54 17.26 -9.78
N LEU A 107 -7.31 16.31 -9.26
CA LEU A 107 -7.59 15.04 -9.94
C LEU A 107 -8.97 15.12 -10.58
N GLN A 108 -9.16 14.43 -11.70
CA GLN A 108 -10.50 14.20 -12.24
C GLN A 108 -11.34 13.38 -11.24
N PRO A 109 -12.66 13.63 -11.15
CA PRO A 109 -13.53 12.93 -10.19
C PRO A 109 -13.44 11.40 -10.29
N ALA A 110 -13.37 10.83 -11.50
CA ALA A 110 -13.26 9.38 -11.68
C ALA A 110 -11.92 8.81 -11.20
N THR A 111 -10.83 9.55 -11.40
CA THR A 111 -9.51 9.19 -10.86
C THR A 111 -9.54 9.25 -9.33
N GLU A 112 -10.13 10.30 -8.76
CA GLU A 112 -10.26 10.49 -7.31
C GLU A 112 -11.14 9.42 -6.66
N ASP A 113 -12.26 9.04 -7.29
CA ASP A 113 -13.13 7.95 -6.85
C ASP A 113 -12.39 6.59 -6.87
N ALA A 114 -11.60 6.33 -7.92
CA ALA A 114 -10.78 5.13 -8.04
C ALA A 114 -9.71 5.06 -6.95
N LEU A 115 -9.04 6.18 -6.69
CA LEU A 115 -8.03 6.31 -5.65
C LEU A 115 -8.63 6.21 -4.24
N THR A 116 -9.83 6.73 -4.03
CA THR A 116 -10.58 6.56 -2.78
C THR A 116 -10.84 5.08 -2.53
N ARG A 117 -11.30 4.34 -3.56
CA ARG A 117 -11.43 2.86 -3.47
C ARG A 117 -10.09 2.19 -3.20
N ALA A 118 -9.00 2.65 -3.81
CA ALA A 118 -7.65 2.14 -3.54
C ALA A 118 -7.23 2.30 -2.07
N ALA A 119 -7.48 3.48 -1.48
CA ALA A 119 -7.22 3.75 -0.08
C ALA A 119 -8.02 2.80 0.83
N LEU A 120 -9.30 2.58 0.53
CA LEU A 120 -10.16 1.64 1.25
C LEU A 120 -9.71 0.17 1.09
N MET A 121 -9.01 -0.17 -0.01
CA MET A 121 -8.39 -1.48 -0.23
C MET A 121 -7.04 -1.67 0.50
N GLY A 122 -6.59 -0.69 1.30
CA GLY A 122 -5.32 -0.74 2.03
C GLY A 122 -4.10 -0.33 1.21
N VAL A 123 -4.29 0.42 0.12
CA VAL A 123 -3.18 1.05 -0.64
C VAL A 123 -2.94 2.45 -0.11
N ALA A 124 -1.70 2.80 0.22
CA ALA A 124 -1.39 4.18 0.60
C ALA A 124 -1.43 5.09 -0.63
N VAL A 125 -2.20 6.17 -0.59
CA VAL A 125 -2.33 7.10 -1.72
C VAL A 125 -1.80 8.46 -1.33
N VAL A 126 -0.90 8.99 -2.14
CA VAL A 126 -0.39 10.36 -2.04
C VAL A 126 -0.93 11.18 -3.20
N ARG A 127 -1.56 12.31 -2.90
CA ARG A 127 -1.91 13.33 -3.90
C ARG A 127 -0.78 14.36 -3.95
N LEU A 128 -0.24 14.55 -5.14
CA LEU A 128 0.73 15.60 -5.39
C LEU A 128 -0.02 16.89 -5.70
N ALA A 129 0.04 17.84 -4.77
CA ALA A 129 -0.42 19.19 -5.04
C ALA A 129 0.47 19.84 -6.10
N GLY A 130 -0.13 20.63 -6.99
CA GLY A 130 0.64 21.49 -7.89
C GLY A 130 1.21 22.68 -7.12
N SER A 131 1.02 23.90 -7.65
CA SER A 131 1.69 25.09 -7.12
C SER A 131 1.33 25.48 -5.69
N ALA A 132 0.20 25.01 -5.14
CA ALA A 132 -0.20 25.27 -3.76
C ALA A 132 -0.73 23.98 -3.12
N LYS A 133 -0.21 23.64 -1.94
CA LYS A 133 -0.73 22.53 -1.12
C LYS A 133 -2.17 22.88 -0.72
N PRO A 134 -3.20 22.13 -1.16
CA PRO A 134 -4.54 22.34 -0.65
C PRO A 134 -4.53 22.09 0.87
N PRO A 135 -5.37 22.80 1.65
CA PRO A 135 -5.49 22.50 3.07
C PRO A 135 -5.85 21.03 3.23
N ALA A 136 -5.10 20.31 4.07
CA ALA A 136 -5.40 18.91 4.37
C ALA A 136 -6.85 18.83 4.87
N LEU A 137 -7.69 18.11 4.13
CA LEU A 137 -9.07 17.91 4.54
C LEU A 137 -9.06 16.94 5.73
N PRO A 138 -9.66 17.30 6.88
CA PRO A 138 -9.55 16.50 8.11
C PRO A 138 -10.17 15.10 7.99
N ASP A 139 -11.00 14.87 6.97
CA ASP A 139 -11.65 13.58 6.69
C ASP A 139 -11.06 12.84 5.48
N ASP A 140 -9.95 13.33 4.92
CA ASP A 140 -9.34 12.76 3.72
C ASP A 140 -8.71 11.37 3.96
N LEU A 141 -8.74 10.54 2.93
CA LEU A 141 -8.06 9.23 2.89
C LEU A 141 -6.71 9.31 2.16
N PHE A 142 -6.35 10.51 1.69
CA PHE A 142 -5.12 10.78 0.97
C PHE A 142 -4.06 11.48 1.83
N ILE A 143 -2.81 11.25 1.45
CA ILE A 143 -1.66 12.00 1.96
C ILE A 143 -1.43 13.17 1.00
N GLU A 144 -1.39 14.39 1.53
CA GLU A 144 -1.11 15.59 0.74
C GLU A 144 0.39 15.86 0.71
N ALA A 145 1.00 15.69 -0.47
CA ALA A 145 2.36 16.12 -0.73
C ALA A 145 2.36 17.53 -1.34
N ALA A 146 3.30 18.36 -0.90
CA ALA A 146 3.55 19.67 -1.50
C ALA A 146 4.14 19.52 -2.92
N SER A 147 4.46 20.65 -3.57
CA SER A 147 5.04 20.73 -4.93
C SER A 147 6.48 20.15 -5.03
N GLN A 148 6.64 18.87 -4.70
CA GLN A 148 7.90 18.13 -4.80
C GLN A 148 7.89 17.27 -6.07
N PRO A 149 9.06 16.92 -6.64
CA PRO A 149 9.11 15.98 -7.75
C PRO A 149 8.49 14.63 -7.38
N ALA A 150 7.67 14.06 -8.27
CA ALA A 150 6.94 12.82 -8.01
C ALA A 150 7.85 11.66 -7.56
N LEU A 151 9.06 11.55 -8.11
CA LEU A 151 10.05 10.53 -7.70
C LEU A 151 10.54 10.68 -6.26
N ILE A 152 10.67 11.92 -5.75
CA ILE A 152 11.05 12.16 -4.34
C ILE A 152 9.91 11.71 -3.43
N VAL A 153 8.69 12.03 -3.82
CA VAL A 153 7.47 11.68 -3.08
C VAL A 153 7.23 10.17 -3.08
N GLU A 154 7.45 9.52 -4.21
CA GLU A 154 7.39 8.06 -4.33
C GLU A 154 8.38 7.39 -3.40
N LYS A 155 9.64 7.84 -3.38
CA LYS A 155 10.65 7.31 -2.46
C LYS A 155 10.26 7.51 -1.00
N LEU A 156 9.75 8.68 -0.65
CA LEU A 156 9.29 8.97 0.71
C LEU A 156 8.10 8.10 1.12
N LEU A 157 7.19 7.82 0.18
CA LEU A 157 6.08 6.89 0.40
C LEU A 157 6.57 5.46 0.64
N ALA A 158 7.54 4.99 -0.15
CA ALA A 158 8.16 3.67 0.05
C ALA A 158 8.84 3.57 1.43
N ASP A 159 9.53 4.61 1.88
CA ASP A 159 10.13 4.67 3.22
C ASP A 159 9.05 4.63 4.32
N CYS A 160 7.93 5.35 4.13
CA CYS A 160 6.79 5.33 5.04
C CYS A 160 6.14 3.94 5.14
N LEU A 161 5.93 3.27 4.00
CA LEU A 161 5.39 1.90 3.95
C LEU A 161 6.34 0.90 4.61
N THR A 162 7.65 1.10 4.48
CA THR A 162 8.66 0.28 5.16
C THR A 162 8.58 0.47 6.68
N ARG A 163 8.47 1.72 7.14
CA ARG A 163 8.53 2.11 8.55
C ARG A 163 7.24 1.84 9.32
N PHE A 164 6.09 2.16 8.75
CA PHE A 164 4.80 2.11 9.45
C PHE A 164 3.90 0.96 9.00
N GLY A 165 4.27 0.23 7.93
CA GLY A 165 3.42 -0.78 7.30
C GLY A 165 2.39 -0.15 6.34
N PRO A 166 1.53 -0.94 5.70
CA PRO A 166 0.43 -0.46 4.86
C PRO A 166 -0.78 -0.01 5.70
N PRO A 167 -1.68 0.85 5.17
CA PRO A 167 -2.93 1.18 5.84
C PRO A 167 -3.85 -0.05 5.95
N PRO A 168 -4.70 -0.13 6.98
CA PRO A 168 -5.65 -1.23 7.11
C PRO A 168 -6.67 -1.20 5.96
N ALA A 169 -7.00 -2.35 5.40
CA ALA A 169 -8.06 -2.46 4.41
C ALA A 169 -9.44 -2.56 5.09
N ALA A 170 -10.45 -1.96 4.47
CA ALA A 170 -11.84 -2.21 4.83
C ALA A 170 -12.24 -3.63 4.40
N ALA A 171 -13.13 -4.27 5.16
CA ALA A 171 -13.66 -5.59 4.82
C ALA A 171 -14.46 -5.57 3.51
N ASP A 172 -15.25 -4.51 3.30
CA ASP A 172 -15.92 -4.20 2.05
C ASP A 172 -15.60 -2.75 1.63
N PRO A 173 -14.66 -2.53 0.68
CA PRO A 173 -14.30 -1.20 0.20
C PRO A 173 -15.46 -0.43 -0.44
N ALA A 174 -16.53 -1.09 -0.89
CA ALA A 174 -17.71 -0.40 -1.42
C ALA A 174 -18.64 0.13 -0.31
N LYS A 175 -18.50 -0.40 0.91
CA LYS A 175 -19.33 -0.04 2.08
C LYS A 175 -18.48 -0.04 3.36
N PRO A 176 -17.46 0.83 3.45
CA PRO A 176 -16.61 0.87 4.63
C PRO A 176 -17.40 1.32 5.87
N THR A 177 -17.12 0.69 7.00
CA THR A 177 -17.68 1.12 8.27
C THR A 177 -16.96 2.38 8.79
N PRO A 178 -17.61 3.22 9.62
CA PRO A 178 -16.95 4.38 10.21
C PRO A 178 -15.68 4.04 11.01
N GLY A 179 -15.65 2.86 11.65
CA GLY A 179 -14.49 2.38 12.40
C GLY A 179 -13.29 2.06 11.51
N GLU A 180 -13.52 1.45 10.35
CA GLU A 180 -12.49 1.16 9.35
C GLU A 180 -11.93 2.45 8.74
N THR A 181 -12.81 3.37 8.32
CA THR A 181 -12.40 4.68 7.78
C THR A 181 -11.58 5.45 8.81
N ALA A 182 -11.99 5.45 10.09
CA ALA A 182 -11.22 6.08 11.15
C ALA A 182 -9.85 5.41 11.38
N ALA A 183 -9.74 4.09 11.22
CA ALA A 183 -8.46 3.39 11.32
C ALA A 183 -7.51 3.75 10.17
N ILE A 184 -8.03 3.85 8.95
CA ILE A 184 -7.27 4.32 7.78
C ILE A 184 -6.76 5.73 8.04
N ARG A 185 -7.65 6.66 8.41
CA ARG A 185 -7.27 8.06 8.68
C ARG A 185 -6.16 8.19 9.73
N ARG A 186 -6.23 7.44 10.83
CA ARG A 186 -5.16 7.44 11.84
C ARG A 186 -3.80 7.04 11.27
N MET A 187 -3.76 6.10 10.32
CA MET A 187 -2.52 5.74 9.63
C MET A 187 -2.08 6.86 8.68
N ILE A 188 -3.01 7.40 7.88
CA ILE A 188 -2.75 8.51 6.96
C ILE A 188 -2.16 9.72 7.70
N SER A 189 -2.68 10.07 8.89
CA SER A 189 -2.11 11.15 9.70
C SER A 189 -0.64 10.93 10.08
N ARG A 190 -0.20 9.68 10.29
CA ARG A 190 1.21 9.37 10.58
C ARG A 190 2.10 9.57 9.37
N TYR A 191 1.62 9.17 8.19
CA TYR A 191 2.32 9.45 6.93
C TYR A 191 2.38 10.95 6.69
N GLN A 192 1.27 11.67 6.87
CA GLN A 192 1.22 13.12 6.68
C GLN A 192 2.27 13.85 7.52
N LEU A 193 2.46 13.46 8.79
CA LEU A 193 3.51 14.01 9.65
C LEU A 193 4.93 13.78 9.09
N ALA A 194 5.18 12.61 8.50
CA ALA A 194 6.47 12.32 7.86
C ALA A 194 6.69 13.17 6.59
N PHE A 195 5.64 13.36 5.80
CA PHE A 195 5.65 14.23 4.62
C PHE A 195 5.87 15.70 4.99
N ASP A 196 5.18 16.19 6.02
CA ASP A 196 5.32 17.56 6.49
C ASP A 196 6.72 17.82 7.06
N ALA A 197 7.28 16.87 7.82
CA ALA A 197 8.65 16.96 8.31
C ALA A 197 9.69 16.96 7.17
N ALA A 198 9.52 16.08 6.17
CA ALA A 198 10.40 16.03 5.01
C ALA A 198 10.34 17.32 4.18
N HIS A 199 9.14 17.87 3.98
CA HIS A 199 8.94 19.14 3.30
C HIS A 199 9.61 20.30 4.05
N ALA A 200 9.41 20.38 5.37
CA ALA A 200 10.03 21.40 6.22
C ALA A 200 11.56 21.35 6.17
N LEU A 201 12.17 20.16 6.15
CA LEU A 201 13.63 20.02 6.03
C LEU A 201 14.17 20.52 4.69
N LEU A 202 13.43 20.32 3.60
CA LEU A 202 13.83 20.79 2.28
C LEU A 202 13.67 22.31 2.12
N HIS A 203 12.79 22.94 2.89
CA HIS A 203 12.47 24.37 2.77
C HIS A 203 12.96 25.18 3.97
N ALA A 204 13.63 24.54 4.94
CA ALA A 204 14.31 25.25 6.01
C ALA A 204 15.28 26.25 5.36
N PRO A 205 15.20 27.55 5.71
CA PRO A 205 16.18 28.51 5.22
C PRO A 205 17.55 27.97 5.58
N ASN A 206 18.48 28.00 4.64
CA ASN A 206 19.81 27.43 4.83
C ASN A 206 20.57 28.30 5.86
N VAL A 207 20.31 28.08 7.16
CA VAL A 207 20.83 28.91 8.28
C VAL A 207 22.36 28.85 8.33
N ALA A 208 22.97 27.87 7.66
CA ALA A 208 24.42 27.70 7.55
C ALA A 208 25.13 28.74 6.68
N LEU A 209 24.42 29.57 5.89
CA LEU A 209 25.03 30.65 5.08
C LEU A 209 24.99 32.03 5.75
N ALA A 210 24.43 32.15 6.96
CA ALA A 210 24.37 33.41 7.71
C ALA A 210 25.51 33.59 8.73
N MET A 211 26.41 32.61 8.90
CA MET A 211 27.71 32.85 9.54
C MET A 211 28.69 33.29 8.46
N GLY A 212 28.60 34.57 8.09
CA GLY A 212 29.68 35.25 7.37
C GLY A 212 30.99 35.15 8.17
N PRO A 213 32.15 35.26 7.50
CA PRO A 213 33.43 35.28 8.19
C PRO A 213 33.41 36.38 9.25
N ARG A 214 33.66 35.99 10.50
CA ARG A 214 33.94 36.90 11.59
C ARG A 214 35.28 37.56 11.27
N ASP A 215 35.24 38.77 10.71
CA ASP A 215 36.38 39.67 10.56
C ASP A 215 36.80 40.23 11.93
N ASP A 216 37.00 39.35 12.92
CA ASP A 216 37.46 39.70 14.27
C ASP A 216 38.95 39.31 14.37
N LEU A 217 39.80 39.93 13.55
CA LEU A 217 41.26 39.80 13.65
C LEU A 217 41.97 41.06 13.12
N GLU A 218 41.73 42.20 13.75
CA GLU A 218 42.70 43.30 13.81
C GLU A 218 42.68 43.90 15.23
N ASP A 219 43.69 43.52 16.03
CA ASP A 219 44.46 44.38 16.95
C ASP A 219 45.71 43.62 17.45
#